data_AF-A0A925S5L4-F1
#
_entry.id   AF-A0A925S5L4-F1
#
_cell.length_a   1.000
_cell.length_b   1.000
_cell.length_c   1.000
_cell.angle_alpha   90.00
_cell.angle_beta   90.00
_cell.angle_gamma   90.00
#
_symmetry.space_group_name_H-M   'P 1'
#
loop_
_entity.id
_entity.type
_entity.pdbx_description
1 polymer ?
#
loop_
_entity_poly.entity_id
_entity_poly.type
_entity_poly.pdbx_seq_one_letter_code
_entity_poly.pdbx_strand_id
1 'polypeptide(L)'
;MTVLKSESDNSSAFNREVELFSSLKDNLWNEVTDYLTNNKAAVATEAVIAAGMGLGIAAMSKNPAVFGAKLAPVIKSGLPIVGKVGIGIAATDWAFKVGAPAYDVWQDPDSLEKNKGVLGKNVGGGLVDYTVGGVAGIAGGVAGWKFTKDFVPNAPEFDLKPSLSLNETPRNIANIERFTTAKEGEVKPDVVRLYEKSFPKEERQPTEEVAALVKDGRIMVHTTRAEDGKLEAFSFVSHHDEGATKFAGLDFVATEEASRSSGVGSLHLKRLNESIKTDHPDYVAMTLEMEHPMEAGLAADELATRLRRAKFYDRLDAPNTNIKYNIIDFEDPSYRGMAQHRAFVYKPQEFNAVKAAHTFMTDEGGYQLGKLDVATKEFNLNNGYWEPLPFRNLSAVTPAYVSQFFQQR
;
A
#
# COMPACT_ATOMS: atom_id res chain seq x y z
N MET A 1 70.61 -16.40 -36.51
CA MET A 1 70.73 -14.93 -36.55
C MET A 1 69.35 -14.40 -36.92
N THR A 2 68.50 -14.22 -35.90
CA THR A 2 67.08 -13.87 -36.07
C THR A 2 66.93 -12.43 -35.61
N VAL A 3 66.64 -11.53 -36.55
CA VAL A 3 66.53 -10.09 -36.30
C VAL A 3 65.20 -9.82 -35.59
N LEU A 4 65.28 -9.24 -34.40
CA LEU A 4 64.14 -8.71 -33.64
C LEU A 4 63.54 -7.51 -34.41
N LYS A 5 62.27 -7.64 -34.80
CA LYS A 5 61.45 -6.58 -35.40
C LYS A 5 60.22 -6.42 -34.50
N SER A 6 60.30 -5.65 -33.41
CA SER A 6 59.15 -5.56 -32.47
C SER A 6 59.04 -4.32 -31.58
N GLU A 7 59.64 -3.16 -31.91
CA GLU A 7 59.42 -1.94 -31.10
C GLU A 7 58.92 -0.72 -31.88
N SER A 8 59.15 -0.61 -33.20
CA SER A 8 58.68 0.55 -33.98
C SER A 8 57.18 0.51 -34.33
N ASP A 9 56.59 -0.69 -34.45
CA ASP A 9 55.19 -0.82 -34.89
C ASP A 9 54.20 -0.53 -33.75
N ASN A 10 54.55 -0.81 -32.49
CA ASN A 10 53.67 -0.58 -31.34
C ASN A 10 53.51 0.91 -30.98
N SER A 11 54.54 1.75 -31.17
CA SER A 11 54.39 3.19 -30.91
C SER A 11 53.48 3.88 -31.94
N SER A 12 53.46 3.36 -33.18
CA SER A 12 52.61 3.87 -34.23
C SER A 12 51.12 3.53 -34.03
N ALA A 13 50.80 2.36 -33.45
CA ALA A 13 49.42 2.00 -33.14
C ALA A 13 48.86 2.84 -31.98
N PHE A 14 49.66 3.00 -30.91
CA PHE A 14 49.28 3.81 -29.75
C PHE A 14 49.08 5.30 -30.09
N ASN A 15 49.99 5.89 -30.87
CA ASN A 15 49.86 7.29 -31.29
C ASN A 15 48.62 7.51 -32.19
N ARG A 16 48.25 6.51 -32.99
CA ARG A 16 47.04 6.54 -33.83
C ARG A 16 45.75 6.41 -33.02
N GLU A 17 45.74 5.60 -31.96
CA GLU A 17 44.62 5.57 -31.00
C GLU A 17 44.46 6.90 -30.28
N VAL A 18 45.56 7.51 -29.82
CA VAL A 18 45.51 8.82 -29.15
C VAL A 18 44.98 9.91 -30.09
N GLU A 19 45.37 9.90 -31.37
CA GLU A 19 44.87 10.85 -32.38
C GLU A 19 43.39 10.61 -32.74
N LEU A 20 42.95 9.35 -32.77
CA LEU A 20 41.55 8.97 -32.89
C LEU A 20 40.72 9.52 -31.71
N PHE A 21 41.18 9.29 -30.48
CA PHE A 21 40.47 9.76 -29.28
C PHE A 21 40.49 11.28 -29.12
N SER A 22 41.57 11.96 -29.52
CA SER A 22 41.63 13.43 -29.48
C SER A 22 40.73 14.07 -30.55
N SER A 23 40.71 13.53 -31.77
CA SER A 23 39.83 14.03 -32.83
C SER A 23 38.35 13.73 -32.58
N LEU A 24 38.03 12.63 -31.90
CA LEU A 24 36.68 12.34 -31.42
C LEU A 24 36.19 13.40 -30.43
N LYS A 25 37.04 13.93 -29.54
CA LYS A 25 36.65 14.94 -28.55
C LYS A 25 36.19 16.26 -29.18
N ASP A 26 36.95 16.77 -30.14
CA ASP A 26 36.66 18.06 -30.79
C ASP A 26 35.49 17.94 -31.78
N ASN A 27 35.41 16.83 -32.51
CA ASN A 27 34.27 16.55 -33.40
C ASN A 27 33.00 16.25 -32.61
N LEU A 28 33.09 15.59 -31.45
CA LEU A 28 31.95 15.33 -30.58
C LEU A 28 31.32 16.62 -30.08
N TRP A 29 32.12 17.59 -29.64
CA TRP A 29 31.58 18.85 -29.12
C TRP A 29 30.92 19.71 -30.21
N ASN A 30 31.51 19.73 -31.40
CA ASN A 30 30.94 20.42 -32.56
C ASN A 30 29.66 19.73 -33.05
N GLU A 31 29.63 18.40 -33.15
CA GLU A 31 28.43 17.63 -33.52
C GLU A 31 27.32 17.73 -32.47
N VAL A 32 27.65 17.73 -31.16
CA VAL A 32 26.68 17.97 -30.08
C VAL A 32 26.08 19.37 -30.19
N THR A 33 26.93 20.37 -30.42
CA THR A 33 26.50 21.77 -30.53
C THR A 33 25.70 22.01 -31.81
N ASP A 34 26.10 21.43 -32.94
CA ASP A 34 25.37 21.47 -34.20
C ASP A 34 24.05 20.71 -34.10
N TYR A 35 24.02 19.55 -33.45
CA TYR A 35 22.79 18.81 -33.22
C TYR A 35 21.81 19.60 -32.35
N LEU A 36 22.26 20.16 -31.23
CA LEU A 36 21.46 21.02 -30.36
C LEU A 36 21.01 22.31 -31.06
N THR A 37 21.81 22.86 -31.96
CA THR A 37 21.51 24.12 -32.66
C THR A 37 20.54 23.91 -33.81
N ASN A 38 20.71 22.83 -34.56
CA ASN A 38 19.96 22.55 -35.79
C ASN A 38 18.72 21.68 -35.56
N ASN A 39 18.63 20.98 -34.42
CA ASN A 39 17.50 20.10 -34.09
C ASN A 39 16.74 20.57 -32.84
N LYS A 40 16.78 21.88 -32.51
CA LYS A 40 16.09 22.47 -31.34
C LYS A 40 14.63 22.02 -31.20
N ALA A 41 13.91 21.91 -32.31
CA ALA A 41 12.52 21.48 -32.32
C ALA A 41 12.36 19.98 -32.00
N ALA A 42 13.27 19.13 -32.47
CA ALA A 42 13.27 17.70 -32.17
C ALA A 42 13.68 17.45 -30.72
N VAL A 43 14.75 18.09 -30.24
CA VAL A 43 15.23 17.99 -28.84
C VAL A 43 14.18 18.50 -27.84
N ALA A 44 13.48 19.60 -28.16
CA ALA A 44 12.36 20.07 -27.33
C ALA A 44 11.18 19.08 -27.34
N THR A 45 10.87 18.49 -28.49
CA THR A 45 9.82 17.47 -28.62
C THR A 45 10.16 16.22 -27.83
N GLU A 46 11.40 15.74 -27.89
CA GLU A 46 11.89 14.59 -27.14
C GLU A 46 11.94 14.85 -25.63
N ALA A 47 12.33 16.06 -25.20
CA ALA A 47 12.27 16.45 -23.79
C ALA A 47 10.82 16.48 -23.26
N VAL A 48 9.86 16.95 -24.07
CA VAL A 48 8.43 16.94 -23.72
C VAL A 48 7.88 15.52 -23.67
N ILE A 49 8.24 14.65 -24.62
CA ILE A 49 7.85 13.24 -24.61
C ILE A 49 8.46 12.52 -23.41
N ALA A 50 9.75 12.73 -23.12
CA ALA A 50 10.44 12.14 -21.98
C ALA A 50 9.89 12.63 -20.63
N ALA A 51 9.56 13.92 -20.50
CA ALA A 51 8.88 14.45 -19.33
C ALA A 51 7.46 13.88 -19.19
N GLY A 52 6.72 13.74 -20.29
CA GLY A 52 5.40 13.10 -20.32
C GLY A 52 5.45 11.61 -19.95
N MET A 53 6.47 10.88 -20.43
CA MET A 53 6.74 9.50 -20.05
C MET A 53 7.19 9.39 -18.59
N GLY A 54 8.01 10.31 -18.08
CA GLY A 54 8.43 10.37 -16.67
C GLY A 54 7.26 10.63 -15.73
N LEU A 55 6.36 11.56 -16.09
CA LEU A 55 5.09 11.80 -15.41
C LEU A 55 4.18 10.57 -15.46
N GLY A 56 4.09 9.93 -16.63
CA GLY A 56 3.40 8.66 -16.81
C GLY A 56 3.95 7.59 -15.89
N ILE A 57 5.27 7.36 -15.87
CA ILE A 57 5.92 6.33 -15.05
C ILE A 57 5.77 6.63 -13.55
N ALA A 58 5.88 7.89 -13.14
CA ALA A 58 5.62 8.27 -11.75
C ALA A 58 4.16 8.01 -11.35
N ALA A 59 3.19 8.39 -12.20
CA ALA A 59 1.78 8.08 -11.98
C ALA A 59 1.49 6.56 -11.99
N MET A 60 2.13 5.81 -12.88
CA MET A 60 2.04 4.34 -12.99
C MET A 60 2.67 3.63 -11.79
N SER A 61 3.76 4.18 -11.24
CA SER A 61 4.42 3.62 -10.05
C SER A 61 3.60 3.85 -8.77
N LYS A 62 2.90 4.98 -8.67
CA LYS A 62 1.96 5.27 -7.57
C LYS A 62 0.61 4.55 -7.75
N ASN A 63 0.22 4.20 -8.98
CA ASN A 63 -1.03 3.49 -9.27
C ASN A 63 -0.92 2.49 -10.45
N PRO A 64 -0.33 1.30 -10.25
CA PRO A 64 -0.18 0.29 -11.31
C PRO A 64 -1.50 -0.36 -11.77
N ALA A 65 -2.61 -0.05 -11.10
CA ALA A 65 -3.93 -0.62 -11.41
C ALA A 65 -4.55 -0.10 -12.72
N VAL A 66 -3.99 0.96 -13.32
CA VAL A 66 -4.44 1.54 -14.59
C VAL A 66 -4.39 0.55 -15.76
N PHE A 67 -3.56 -0.50 -15.69
CA PHE A 67 -3.46 -1.53 -16.74
C PHE A 67 -4.35 -2.76 -16.52
N GLY A 68 -5.18 -2.76 -15.48
CA GLY A 68 -6.02 -3.90 -15.12
C GLY A 68 -5.26 -5.04 -14.44
N ALA A 69 -6.02 -5.98 -13.86
CA ALA A 69 -5.50 -7.03 -12.96
C ALA A 69 -4.47 -7.98 -13.60
N LYS A 70 -4.49 -8.13 -14.94
CA LYS A 70 -3.59 -9.03 -15.67
C LYS A 70 -2.20 -8.41 -15.94
N LEU A 71 -2.12 -7.09 -16.12
CA LEU A 71 -0.86 -6.41 -16.45
C LEU A 71 -0.20 -5.77 -15.22
N ALA A 72 -0.97 -5.45 -14.16
CA ALA A 72 -0.43 -4.86 -12.94
C ALA A 72 0.71 -5.68 -12.28
N PRO A 73 0.64 -7.03 -12.17
CA PRO A 73 1.74 -7.83 -11.62
C PRO A 73 3.00 -7.83 -12.51
N VAL A 74 2.80 -7.81 -13.84
CA VAL A 74 3.87 -7.76 -14.84
C VAL A 74 4.56 -6.39 -14.83
N ILE A 75 3.80 -5.30 -14.69
CA ILE A 75 4.32 -3.93 -14.57
C ILE A 75 5.05 -3.76 -13.23
N LYS A 76 4.51 -4.27 -12.12
CA LYS A 76 5.13 -4.18 -10.78
C LYS A 76 6.47 -4.94 -10.72
N SER A 77 6.52 -6.13 -11.31
CA SER A 77 7.75 -6.94 -11.41
C SER A 77 8.70 -6.42 -12.50
N GLY A 78 8.13 -5.79 -13.53
CA GLY A 78 8.82 -5.23 -14.68
C GLY A 78 9.40 -3.86 -14.43
N LEU A 79 8.91 -3.03 -13.50
CA LEU A 79 9.39 -1.67 -13.25
C LEU A 79 10.90 -1.59 -12.93
N PRO A 80 11.46 -2.46 -12.06
CA PRO A 80 12.91 -2.55 -11.86
C PRO A 80 13.65 -3.05 -13.10
N ILE A 81 12.98 -3.86 -13.94
CA ILE A 81 13.51 -4.40 -15.19
C ILE A 81 13.41 -3.37 -16.31
N VAL A 82 12.40 -2.49 -16.37
CA VAL A 82 12.25 -1.42 -17.37
C VAL A 82 13.30 -0.34 -17.14
N GLY A 83 13.68 -0.06 -15.88
CA GLY A 83 14.89 0.70 -15.58
C GLY A 83 16.15 0.04 -16.15
N LYS A 84 16.30 -1.29 -15.98
CA LYS A 84 17.45 -2.07 -16.46
C LYS A 84 17.45 -2.37 -17.96
N VAL A 85 16.28 -2.48 -18.59
CA VAL A 85 16.03 -2.73 -20.02
C VAL A 85 16.03 -1.42 -20.77
N GLY A 86 15.61 -0.31 -20.17
CA GLY A 86 15.87 1.02 -20.70
C GLY A 86 17.37 1.29 -20.79
N ILE A 87 18.13 0.95 -19.73
CA ILE A 87 19.60 0.97 -19.75
C ILE A 87 20.16 -0.07 -20.73
N GLY A 88 19.57 -1.27 -20.82
CA GLY A 88 20.02 -2.34 -21.72
C GLY A 88 19.76 -2.05 -23.20
N ILE A 89 18.62 -1.46 -23.55
CA ILE A 89 18.28 -0.99 -24.90
C ILE A 89 19.15 0.21 -25.26
N ALA A 90 19.34 1.16 -24.33
CA ALA A 90 20.29 2.26 -24.54
C ALA A 90 21.72 1.76 -24.73
N ALA A 91 22.16 0.76 -23.97
CA ALA A 91 23.47 0.14 -24.09
C ALA A 91 23.61 -0.68 -25.38
N THR A 92 22.55 -1.37 -25.82
CA THR A 92 22.54 -2.15 -27.08
C THR A 92 22.54 -1.21 -28.29
N ASP A 93 21.72 -0.16 -28.26
CA ASP A 93 21.69 0.89 -29.27
C ASP A 93 23.04 1.63 -29.36
N TRP A 94 23.68 1.93 -28.21
CA TRP A 94 25.07 2.42 -28.17
C TRP A 94 26.08 1.41 -28.74
N ALA A 95 25.96 0.12 -28.39
CA ALA A 95 26.85 -0.92 -28.89
C ALA A 95 26.77 -1.06 -30.42
N PHE A 96 25.59 -0.89 -31.03
CA PHE A 96 25.46 -0.89 -32.50
C PHE A 96 25.88 0.43 -33.14
N LYS A 97 25.49 1.57 -32.57
CA LYS A 97 25.77 2.90 -33.15
C LYS A 97 27.22 3.34 -32.99
N VAL A 98 27.92 2.88 -31.96
CA VAL A 98 29.33 3.20 -31.67
C VAL A 98 30.24 2.00 -31.91
N GLY A 99 29.83 0.81 -31.46
CA GLY A 99 30.66 -0.39 -31.53
C GLY A 99 30.84 -0.95 -32.94
N ALA A 100 29.81 -0.94 -33.80
CA ALA A 100 29.96 -1.46 -35.16
C ALA A 100 30.89 -0.58 -36.03
N PRO A 101 30.76 0.76 -36.06
CA PRO A 101 31.72 1.60 -36.80
C PRO A 101 33.13 1.59 -36.19
N ALA A 102 33.26 1.46 -34.87
CA ALA A 102 34.57 1.31 -34.22
C ALA A 102 35.25 -0.03 -34.54
N TYR A 103 34.47 -1.10 -34.64
CA TYR A 103 34.94 -2.41 -35.07
C TYR A 103 35.38 -2.42 -36.54
N ASP A 104 34.65 -1.70 -37.41
CA ASP A 104 35.03 -1.53 -38.82
C ASP A 104 36.35 -0.77 -38.97
N VAL A 105 36.57 0.29 -38.16
CA VAL A 105 37.88 1.01 -38.10
C VAL A 105 39.00 0.12 -37.55
N TRP A 106 38.68 -0.77 -36.61
CA TRP A 106 39.67 -1.69 -36.05
C TRP A 106 40.08 -2.79 -37.04
N GLN A 107 39.14 -3.30 -37.84
CA GLN A 107 39.41 -4.29 -38.89
C GLN A 107 40.05 -3.69 -40.14
N ASP A 108 39.67 -2.45 -40.48
CA ASP A 108 40.19 -1.70 -41.63
C ASP A 108 40.52 -0.26 -41.23
N PRO A 109 41.78 0.02 -40.86
CA PRO A 109 42.22 1.36 -40.44
C PRO A 109 42.02 2.46 -41.49
N ASP A 110 41.99 2.11 -42.79
CA ASP A 110 41.77 3.07 -43.88
C ASP A 110 40.30 3.51 -43.97
N SER A 111 39.38 2.81 -43.28
CA SER A 111 37.98 3.18 -43.14
C SER A 111 37.74 4.34 -42.15
N LEU A 112 38.79 4.82 -41.48
CA LEU A 112 38.69 5.83 -40.42
C LEU A 112 38.02 7.13 -40.89
N GLU A 113 38.42 7.70 -42.03
CA GLU A 113 37.82 8.94 -42.53
C GLU A 113 36.34 8.78 -42.89
N LYS A 114 35.94 7.60 -43.36
CA LYS A 114 34.54 7.27 -43.65
C LYS A 114 33.71 7.15 -42.36
N ASN A 115 34.28 6.57 -41.32
CA ASN A 115 33.58 6.27 -40.07
C ASN A 115 33.65 7.40 -39.02
N LYS A 116 34.57 8.36 -39.14
CA LYS A 116 34.71 9.54 -38.25
C LYS A 116 33.42 10.34 -38.11
N GLY A 117 32.75 10.67 -39.22
CA GLY A 117 31.49 11.44 -39.20
C GLY A 117 30.32 10.64 -38.62
N VAL A 118 30.29 9.32 -38.83
CA VAL A 118 29.25 8.44 -38.27
C VAL A 118 29.43 8.26 -36.77
N LEU A 119 30.67 8.05 -36.30
CA LEU A 119 31.01 7.96 -34.87
C LEU A 119 30.73 9.28 -34.14
N GLY A 120 31.16 10.42 -34.70
CA GLY A 120 30.90 11.74 -34.12
C GLY A 120 29.41 12.04 -33.98
N LYS A 121 28.62 11.81 -35.04
CA LYS A 121 27.17 12.00 -35.04
C LYS A 121 26.43 11.05 -34.09
N ASN A 122 26.83 9.78 -34.04
CA ASN A 122 26.17 8.78 -33.21
C ASN A 122 26.47 8.95 -31.71
N VAL A 123 27.73 9.27 -31.37
CA VAL A 123 28.10 9.56 -29.97
C VAL A 123 27.50 10.91 -29.54
N GLY A 124 27.52 11.93 -30.41
CA GLY A 124 26.96 13.25 -30.11
C GLY A 124 25.45 13.26 -29.95
N GLY A 125 24.72 12.66 -30.89
CA GLY A 125 23.26 12.47 -30.79
C GLY A 125 22.88 11.60 -29.60
N GLY A 126 23.57 10.48 -29.39
CA GLY A 126 23.34 9.61 -28.24
C GLY A 126 23.55 10.32 -26.89
N LEU A 127 24.63 11.11 -26.73
CA LEU A 127 24.87 11.84 -25.50
C LEU A 127 23.75 12.85 -25.21
N VAL A 128 23.26 13.55 -26.24
CA VAL A 128 22.18 14.52 -26.11
C VAL A 128 20.85 13.83 -25.82
N ASP A 129 20.47 12.82 -26.59
CA ASP A 129 19.17 12.15 -26.48
C ASP A 129 19.02 11.44 -25.11
N TYR A 130 20.09 10.82 -24.60
CA TYR A 130 20.07 10.15 -23.30
C TYR A 130 20.25 11.10 -22.11
N THR A 131 21.02 12.18 -22.25
CA THR A 131 21.16 13.17 -21.17
C THR A 131 19.90 14.03 -21.06
N VAL A 132 19.37 14.53 -22.18
CA VAL A 132 18.14 15.34 -22.21
C VAL A 132 16.93 14.49 -21.86
N GLY A 133 16.79 13.30 -22.45
CA GLY A 133 15.71 12.37 -22.12
C GLY A 133 15.79 11.85 -20.68
N GLY A 134 16.99 11.56 -20.18
CA GLY A 134 17.21 11.12 -18.80
C GLY A 134 16.94 12.21 -17.76
N VAL A 135 17.45 13.43 -17.98
CA VAL A 135 17.23 14.57 -17.07
C VAL A 135 15.76 15.02 -17.12
N ALA A 136 15.14 15.07 -18.30
CA ALA A 136 13.71 15.39 -18.42
C ALA A 136 12.81 14.30 -17.81
N GLY A 137 13.17 13.02 -17.96
CA GLY A 137 12.48 11.90 -17.33
C GLY A 137 12.58 11.92 -15.80
N ILE A 138 13.77 12.20 -15.25
CA ILE A 138 13.99 12.36 -13.80
C ILE A 138 13.27 13.60 -13.28
N ALA A 139 13.39 14.74 -13.95
CA ALA A 139 12.71 15.97 -13.57
C ALA A 139 11.17 15.82 -13.64
N GLY A 140 10.66 15.14 -14.67
CA GLY A 140 9.25 14.77 -14.80
C GLY A 140 8.82 13.79 -13.71
N GLY A 141 9.65 12.83 -13.33
CA GLY A 141 9.41 11.92 -12.22
C GLY A 141 9.37 12.62 -10.86
N VAL A 142 10.32 13.53 -10.60
CA VAL A 142 10.41 14.33 -9.37
C VAL A 142 9.25 15.35 -9.28
N ALA A 143 8.95 16.06 -10.37
CA ALA A 143 7.80 16.95 -10.43
C ALA A 143 6.49 16.17 -10.28
N GLY A 144 6.35 15.04 -10.98
CA GLY A 144 5.24 14.11 -10.83
C GLY A 144 5.05 13.69 -9.38
N TRP A 145 6.13 13.30 -8.70
CA TRP A 145 6.08 12.91 -7.29
C TRP A 145 5.70 14.04 -6.34
N LYS A 146 6.22 15.26 -6.58
CA LYS A 146 6.01 16.45 -5.75
C LYS A 146 4.63 17.08 -5.94
N PHE A 147 4.06 16.99 -7.14
CA PHE A 147 2.78 17.61 -7.49
C PHE A 147 1.60 16.64 -7.55
N THR A 148 1.84 15.31 -7.51
CA THR A 148 0.78 14.40 -7.06
C THR A 148 0.59 14.63 -5.57
N LYS A 149 -0.55 15.22 -5.19
CA LYS A 149 -0.93 15.39 -3.80
C LYS A 149 -0.78 14.07 -3.06
N ASP A 150 -0.18 14.11 -1.87
CA ASP A 150 -0.22 12.99 -0.95
C ASP A 150 -1.68 12.61 -0.74
N PHE A 151 -1.94 11.32 -0.85
CA PHE A 151 -3.27 10.78 -0.65
C PHE A 151 -3.61 10.96 0.84
N VAL A 152 -4.51 11.90 1.13
CA VAL A 152 -5.06 12.10 2.47
C VAL A 152 -6.42 11.39 2.47
N PRO A 153 -6.57 10.24 3.15
CA PRO A 153 -7.87 9.60 3.25
C PRO A 153 -8.85 10.56 3.91
N ASN A 154 -9.87 10.97 3.15
CA ASN A 154 -11.00 11.71 3.70
C ASN A 154 -11.86 10.72 4.48
N ALA A 155 -11.46 10.42 5.72
CA ALA A 155 -12.33 9.68 6.61
C ALA A 155 -13.67 10.43 6.72
N PRO A 156 -14.82 9.75 6.69
CA PRO A 156 -16.09 10.40 7.00
C PRO A 156 -15.94 11.11 8.35
N GLU A 157 -16.57 12.27 8.49
CA GLU A 157 -16.54 13.03 9.74
C GLU A 157 -17.04 12.11 10.86
N PHE A 158 -16.09 11.72 11.72
CA PHE A 158 -16.37 10.83 12.83
C PHE A 158 -16.94 11.69 13.96
N ASP A 159 -18.27 11.70 14.07
CA ASP A 159 -18.91 12.28 15.25
C ASP A 159 -18.63 11.35 16.44
N LEU A 160 -17.78 11.82 17.36
CA LEU A 160 -17.47 11.14 18.62
C LEU A 160 -18.71 10.95 19.50
N LYS A 161 -19.83 11.61 19.17
CA LYS A 161 -21.07 11.40 19.89
C LYS A 161 -21.54 9.95 19.71
N PRO A 162 -22.02 9.29 20.78
CA PRO A 162 -22.61 7.96 20.71
C PRO A 162 -23.61 7.87 19.56
N SER A 163 -23.45 6.89 18.66
CA SER A 163 -24.31 6.71 17.47
C SER A 163 -25.80 6.52 17.80
N LEU A 164 -26.09 6.29 19.08
CA LEU A 164 -27.39 6.49 19.67
C LEU A 164 -27.15 7.17 21.02
N SER A 165 -27.70 8.37 21.23
CA SER A 165 -27.87 8.91 22.58
C SER A 165 -28.91 8.05 23.32
N LEU A 166 -28.55 6.80 23.62
CA LEU A 166 -29.35 5.95 24.46
C LEU A 166 -29.23 6.54 25.85
N ASN A 167 -30.32 7.10 26.35
CA ASN A 167 -30.49 7.43 27.78
C ASN A 167 -30.45 6.18 28.68
N GLU A 168 -29.98 5.04 28.18
CA GLU A 168 -29.86 3.78 28.91
C GLU A 168 -28.55 3.79 29.70
N THR A 169 -28.66 4.07 30.99
CA THR A 169 -27.54 3.90 31.93
C THR A 169 -27.13 2.43 31.99
N PRO A 170 -25.81 2.12 32.00
CA PRO A 170 -25.33 0.78 32.26
C PRO A 170 -25.96 0.22 33.54
N ARG A 171 -26.37 -1.06 33.51
CA ARG A 171 -26.95 -1.71 34.69
C ARG A 171 -25.98 -1.64 35.85
N ASN A 172 -26.46 -1.21 37.01
CA ASN A 172 -25.66 -1.19 38.23
C ASN A 172 -25.42 -2.64 38.69
N ILE A 173 -24.17 -2.98 38.97
CA ILE A 173 -23.78 -4.30 39.48
C ILE A 173 -23.58 -4.16 40.98
N ALA A 174 -24.38 -4.88 41.76
CA ALA A 174 -24.14 -4.98 43.20
C ALA A 174 -22.81 -5.72 43.44
N ASN A 175 -21.99 -5.20 44.34
CA ASN A 175 -20.71 -5.79 44.75
C ASN A 175 -19.72 -6.02 43.59
N ILE A 176 -19.45 -4.97 42.81
CA ILE A 176 -18.53 -4.96 41.67
C ILE A 176 -17.12 -5.49 42.00
N GLU A 177 -16.71 -5.35 43.26
CA GLU A 177 -15.44 -5.80 43.83
C GLU A 177 -15.31 -7.34 43.89
N ARG A 178 -16.41 -8.09 43.82
CA ARG A 178 -16.38 -9.56 43.75
C ARG A 178 -15.95 -10.10 42.40
N PHE A 179 -15.87 -9.23 41.40
CA PHE A 179 -15.38 -9.60 40.08
C PHE A 179 -13.98 -9.05 39.89
N THR A 180 -13.08 -9.87 39.38
CA THR A 180 -11.72 -9.46 38.99
C THR A 180 -11.57 -9.59 37.49
N THR A 181 -11.09 -8.53 36.83
CA THR A 181 -10.74 -8.55 35.40
C THR A 181 -9.24 -8.49 35.27
N ALA A 182 -8.63 -9.44 34.55
CA ALA A 182 -7.20 -9.52 34.40
C ALA A 182 -6.80 -10.03 33.00
N LYS A 183 -5.64 -9.58 32.53
CA LYS A 183 -4.93 -10.18 31.40
C LYS A 183 -4.38 -11.54 31.83
N GLU A 184 -4.61 -12.56 31.03
CA GLU A 184 -4.10 -13.92 31.26
C GLU A 184 -2.88 -14.17 30.35
N GLY A 185 -1.93 -14.96 30.83
CA GLY A 185 -0.73 -15.31 30.05
C GLY A 185 -0.93 -16.46 29.06
N GLU A 186 -2.07 -17.14 29.12
CA GLU A 186 -2.40 -18.29 28.29
C GLU A 186 -3.92 -18.45 28.12
N VAL A 187 -4.33 -19.18 27.09
CA VAL A 187 -5.75 -19.51 26.85
C VAL A 187 -6.14 -20.73 27.70
N LYS A 188 -6.83 -20.48 28.82
CA LYS A 188 -7.25 -21.54 29.75
C LYS A 188 -8.40 -22.41 29.20
N PRO A 189 -8.54 -23.68 29.63
CA PRO A 189 -9.58 -24.58 29.11
C PRO A 189 -11.03 -24.09 29.31
N ASP A 190 -11.30 -23.31 30.36
CA ASP A 190 -12.62 -22.72 30.59
C ASP A 190 -12.94 -21.58 29.62
N VAL A 191 -11.91 -20.80 29.22
CA VAL A 191 -12.02 -19.80 28.15
C VAL A 191 -12.33 -20.46 26.82
N VAL A 192 -11.63 -21.56 26.48
CA VAL A 192 -11.90 -22.34 25.26
C VAL A 192 -13.35 -22.82 25.22
N ARG A 193 -13.85 -23.41 26.31
CA ARG A 193 -15.25 -23.87 26.38
C ARG A 193 -16.25 -22.74 26.19
N LEU A 194 -16.03 -21.58 26.83
CA LEU A 194 -16.93 -20.44 26.69
C LEU A 194 -16.85 -19.83 25.27
N TYR A 195 -15.67 -19.80 24.66
CA TYR A 195 -15.47 -19.38 23.27
C TYR A 195 -16.24 -20.27 22.31
N GLU A 196 -16.01 -21.58 22.35
CA GLU A 196 -16.66 -22.54 21.46
C GLU A 196 -18.17 -22.64 21.65
N LYS A 197 -18.66 -22.40 22.88
CA LYS A 197 -20.10 -22.31 23.18
C LYS A 197 -20.72 -21.02 22.63
N SER A 198 -19.97 -19.92 22.61
CA SER A 198 -20.53 -18.59 22.32
C SER A 198 -20.56 -18.23 20.84
N PHE A 199 -19.69 -18.85 20.03
CA PHE A 199 -19.54 -18.55 18.61
C PHE A 199 -19.75 -19.83 17.78
N PRO A 200 -20.44 -19.77 16.62
CA PRO A 200 -20.54 -20.91 15.71
C PRO A 200 -19.17 -21.25 15.12
N LYS A 201 -19.00 -22.44 14.55
CA LYS A 201 -17.65 -22.93 14.17
C LYS A 201 -17.05 -22.09 13.05
N GLU A 202 -17.91 -21.64 12.14
CA GLU A 202 -17.61 -20.91 10.92
C GLU A 202 -17.13 -19.48 11.23
N GLU A 203 -17.53 -18.92 12.37
CA GLU A 203 -17.10 -17.59 12.84
C GLU A 203 -15.86 -17.65 13.75
N ARG A 204 -15.36 -18.85 14.06
CA ARG A 204 -14.26 -19.03 15.00
C ARG A 204 -12.91 -19.17 14.29
N GLN A 205 -11.91 -18.53 14.87
CA GLN A 205 -10.52 -18.88 14.63
C GLN A 205 -10.19 -20.18 15.37
N PRO A 206 -9.40 -21.10 14.78
CA PRO A 206 -8.97 -22.33 15.45
C PRO A 206 -8.32 -22.05 16.80
N THR A 207 -8.67 -22.82 17.83
CA THR A 207 -8.24 -22.55 19.21
C THR A 207 -6.74 -22.74 19.40
N GLU A 208 -6.13 -23.65 18.64
CA GLU A 208 -4.69 -23.84 18.60
C GLU A 208 -3.96 -22.62 18.04
N GLU A 209 -4.54 -21.97 17.02
CA GLU A 209 -4.01 -20.76 16.42
C GLU A 209 -4.13 -19.57 17.38
N VAL A 210 -5.30 -19.40 18.01
CA VAL A 210 -5.50 -18.38 19.06
C VAL A 210 -4.50 -18.56 20.19
N ALA A 211 -4.28 -19.80 20.65
CA ALA A 211 -3.30 -20.08 21.71
C ALA A 211 -1.86 -19.74 21.29
N ALA A 212 -1.50 -20.01 20.03
CA ALA A 212 -0.20 -19.63 19.47
C ALA A 212 -0.04 -18.10 19.42
N LEU A 213 -1.05 -17.38 18.92
CA LEU A 213 -1.05 -15.91 18.86
C LEU A 213 -1.02 -15.26 20.24
N VAL A 214 -1.66 -15.87 21.25
CA VAL A 214 -1.55 -15.42 22.64
C VAL A 214 -0.13 -15.60 23.18
N LYS A 215 0.49 -16.75 22.92
CA LYS A 215 1.87 -17.03 23.33
C LYS A 215 2.87 -16.09 22.66
N ASP A 216 2.63 -15.75 21.39
CA ASP A 216 3.48 -14.84 20.61
C ASP A 216 3.19 -13.36 20.91
N GLY A 217 2.21 -13.08 21.78
CA GLY A 217 1.84 -11.72 22.18
C GLY A 217 1.16 -10.91 21.07
N ARG A 218 0.59 -11.56 20.05
CA ARG A 218 -0.21 -10.93 18.99
C ARG A 218 -1.69 -10.84 19.35
N ILE A 219 -2.18 -11.72 20.23
CA ILE A 219 -3.51 -11.64 20.85
C ILE A 219 -3.33 -11.55 22.37
N MET A 220 -4.14 -10.73 23.03
CA MET A 220 -4.30 -10.71 24.47
C MET A 220 -5.61 -11.39 24.85
N VAL A 221 -5.55 -12.26 25.85
CA VAL A 221 -6.74 -12.81 26.50
C VAL A 221 -6.98 -12.05 27.81
N HIS A 222 -8.19 -11.53 27.99
CA HIS A 222 -8.63 -10.97 29.26
C HIS A 222 -9.82 -11.76 29.77
N THR A 223 -9.87 -12.00 31.07
CA THR A 223 -10.99 -12.69 31.71
C THR A 223 -11.56 -11.84 32.83
N THR A 224 -12.88 -11.91 33.01
CA THR A 224 -13.54 -11.49 34.25
C THR A 224 -13.98 -12.74 34.98
N ARG A 225 -13.52 -12.89 36.23
CA ARG A 225 -13.84 -14.01 37.11
C ARG A 225 -14.55 -13.53 38.37
N ALA A 226 -15.46 -14.35 38.88
CA ALA A 226 -16.05 -14.15 40.20
C ALA A 226 -15.04 -14.53 41.32
N GLU A 227 -15.40 -14.25 42.57
CA GLU A 227 -14.57 -14.49 43.76
C GLU A 227 -14.16 -15.96 43.94
N ASP A 228 -15.02 -16.89 43.51
CA ASP A 228 -14.76 -18.35 43.50
C ASP A 228 -13.87 -18.80 42.33
N GLY A 229 -13.40 -17.87 41.50
CA GLY A 229 -12.57 -18.12 40.32
C GLY A 229 -13.35 -18.51 39.07
N LYS A 230 -14.69 -18.63 39.14
CA LYS A 230 -15.54 -18.97 38.00
C LYS A 230 -15.41 -17.92 36.89
N LEU A 231 -15.22 -18.37 35.65
CA LEU A 231 -15.20 -17.51 34.47
C LEU A 231 -16.59 -16.96 34.19
N GLU A 232 -16.70 -15.63 34.09
CA GLU A 232 -17.96 -14.94 33.83
C GLU A 232 -17.97 -14.21 32.48
N ALA A 233 -16.81 -13.74 32.03
CA ALA A 233 -16.63 -13.17 30.70
C ALA A 233 -15.18 -13.32 30.23
N PHE A 234 -14.96 -13.31 28.92
CA PHE A 234 -13.63 -13.21 28.33
C PHE A 234 -13.64 -12.33 27.09
N SER A 235 -12.45 -11.90 26.68
CA SER A 235 -12.18 -11.33 25.37
C SER A 235 -10.84 -11.80 24.79
N PHE A 236 -10.78 -11.82 23.46
CA PHE A 236 -9.55 -11.89 22.68
C PHE A 236 -9.35 -10.55 21.98
N VAL A 237 -8.15 -9.99 22.10
CA VAL A 237 -7.80 -8.67 21.56
C VAL A 237 -6.50 -8.75 20.78
N SER A 238 -6.57 -8.53 19.46
CA SER A 238 -5.42 -8.47 18.57
C SER A 238 -4.66 -7.14 18.67
N HIS A 239 -3.36 -7.20 18.45
CA HIS A 239 -2.49 -6.03 18.34
C HIS A 239 -2.33 -5.63 16.87
N HIS A 240 -2.54 -4.35 16.57
CA HIS A 240 -2.19 -3.73 15.30
C HIS A 240 -1.19 -2.60 15.55
N ASP A 241 0.10 -2.90 15.44
CA ASP A 241 1.19 -2.05 15.89
C ASP A 241 2.40 -1.99 14.95
N GLU A 242 2.35 -2.66 13.80
CA GLU A 242 3.40 -2.61 12.77
C GLU A 242 3.28 -1.35 11.91
N GLY A 243 2.07 -0.80 11.78
CA GLY A 243 1.76 0.42 11.06
C GLY A 243 2.01 1.73 11.84
N ALA A 244 1.96 2.85 11.12
CA ALA A 244 2.07 4.19 11.71
C ALA A 244 0.87 4.56 12.61
N THR A 245 -0.27 3.89 12.46
CA THR A 245 -1.44 4.05 13.32
C THR A 245 -1.61 2.77 14.11
N LYS A 246 -1.41 2.85 15.42
CA LYS A 246 -1.45 1.69 16.30
C LYS A 246 -2.78 1.60 17.05
N PHE A 247 -3.38 0.43 17.09
CA PHE A 247 -4.66 0.20 17.75
C PHE A 247 -4.79 -1.26 18.18
N ALA A 248 -5.79 -1.53 19.00
CA ALA A 248 -6.19 -2.89 19.38
C ALA A 248 -7.45 -3.31 18.61
N GLY A 249 -7.56 -4.57 18.19
CA GLY A 249 -8.78 -5.14 17.63
C GLY A 249 -9.47 -6.04 18.64
N LEU A 250 -10.72 -5.76 19.02
CA LEU A 250 -11.52 -6.66 19.86
C LEU A 250 -12.16 -7.73 18.95
N ASP A 251 -11.47 -8.86 18.81
CA ASP A 251 -11.84 -9.93 17.88
C ASP A 251 -13.05 -10.72 18.41
N PHE A 252 -13.00 -11.09 19.70
CA PHE A 252 -14.04 -11.89 20.33
C PHE A 252 -14.31 -11.40 21.75
N VAL A 253 -15.59 -11.37 22.13
CA VAL A 253 -16.01 -11.12 23.52
C VAL A 253 -17.27 -11.91 23.83
N ALA A 254 -17.27 -12.61 24.97
CA ALA A 254 -18.45 -13.31 25.44
C ALA A 254 -18.64 -13.18 26.94
N THR A 255 -19.90 -13.26 27.36
CA THR A 255 -20.31 -13.37 28.76
C THR A 255 -21.04 -14.70 28.93
N GLU A 256 -20.71 -15.41 30.01
CA GLU A 256 -21.40 -16.65 30.39
C GLU A 256 -22.90 -16.43 30.42
N GLU A 257 -23.66 -17.40 29.91
CA GLU A 257 -25.08 -17.27 29.63
C GLU A 257 -25.89 -16.90 30.87
N ALA A 258 -25.60 -17.56 32.00
CA ALA A 258 -26.22 -17.30 33.29
C ALA A 258 -25.93 -15.89 33.83
N SER A 259 -24.89 -15.23 33.33
CA SER A 259 -24.44 -13.90 33.75
C SER A 259 -24.77 -12.81 32.73
N ARG A 260 -25.42 -13.15 31.61
CA ARG A 260 -25.92 -12.16 30.65
C ARG A 260 -26.99 -11.29 31.30
N SER A 261 -27.06 -10.03 30.89
CA SER A 261 -27.97 -9.02 31.45
C SER A 261 -27.77 -8.69 32.95
N SER A 262 -26.75 -9.23 33.62
CA SER A 262 -26.38 -8.85 35.00
C SER A 262 -25.53 -7.58 35.08
N GLY A 263 -24.94 -7.16 33.96
CA GLY A 263 -23.97 -6.07 33.87
C GLY A 263 -22.51 -6.53 33.74
N VAL A 264 -22.20 -7.81 34.01
CA VAL A 264 -20.82 -8.32 33.98
C VAL A 264 -20.10 -8.10 32.64
N GLY A 265 -20.78 -8.26 31.50
CA GLY A 265 -20.19 -7.96 30.19
C GLY A 265 -19.78 -6.48 30.03
N SER A 266 -20.59 -5.56 30.56
CA SER A 266 -20.25 -4.13 30.57
C SER A 266 -19.09 -3.82 31.51
N LEU A 267 -19.04 -4.49 32.67
CA LEU A 267 -17.90 -4.39 33.59
C LEU A 267 -16.61 -4.88 32.94
N HIS A 268 -16.66 -6.05 32.28
CA HIS A 268 -15.53 -6.64 31.58
C HIS A 268 -14.97 -5.67 30.54
N LEU A 269 -15.80 -5.16 29.63
CA LEU A 269 -15.32 -4.26 28.59
C LEU A 269 -14.80 -2.92 29.11
N LYS A 270 -15.41 -2.35 30.16
CA LYS A 270 -14.90 -1.13 30.77
C LYS A 270 -13.49 -1.33 31.34
N ARG A 271 -13.29 -2.42 32.10
CA ARG A 271 -11.97 -2.73 32.69
C ARG A 271 -10.94 -3.13 31.64
N LEU A 272 -11.35 -3.90 30.63
CA LEU A 272 -10.53 -4.21 29.47
C LEU A 272 -10.04 -2.92 28.81
N ASN A 273 -10.97 -2.03 28.47
CA ASN A 273 -10.66 -0.78 27.78
C ASN A 273 -9.66 0.08 28.56
N GLU A 274 -9.83 0.21 29.88
CA GLU A 274 -8.87 0.91 30.73
C GLU A 274 -7.51 0.20 30.82
N SER A 275 -7.48 -1.14 30.85
CA SER A 275 -6.23 -1.92 30.80
C SER A 275 -5.48 -1.66 29.50
N ILE A 276 -6.14 -1.80 28.35
CA ILE A 276 -5.52 -1.56 27.03
C ILE A 276 -4.97 -0.15 26.94
N LYS A 277 -5.76 0.86 27.33
CA LYS A 277 -5.34 2.26 27.33
C LYS A 277 -4.13 2.52 28.24
N THR A 278 -4.04 1.81 29.36
CA THR A 278 -2.93 1.96 30.33
C THR A 278 -1.67 1.24 29.86
N ASP A 279 -1.82 0.02 29.37
CA ASP A 279 -0.71 -0.86 28.97
C ASP A 279 -0.12 -0.44 27.61
N HIS A 280 -0.94 0.17 26.74
CA HIS A 280 -0.58 0.63 25.39
C HIS A 280 -0.94 2.11 25.17
N PRO A 281 -0.23 3.05 25.84
CA PRO A 281 -0.53 4.48 25.74
C PRO A 281 -0.24 5.06 24.35
N ASP A 282 0.45 4.32 23.47
CA ASP A 282 0.67 4.70 22.08
C ASP A 282 -0.56 4.39 21.19
N TYR A 283 -1.47 3.53 21.61
CA TYR A 283 -2.65 3.17 20.81
C TYR A 283 -3.63 4.35 20.69
N VAL A 284 -4.18 4.53 19.49
CA VAL A 284 -5.16 5.60 19.21
C VAL A 284 -6.58 5.19 19.55
N ALA A 285 -6.88 3.89 19.53
CA ALA A 285 -8.20 3.30 19.80
C ALA A 285 -8.13 1.79 20.07
N MET A 286 -9.24 1.23 20.54
CA MET A 286 -9.59 -0.18 20.39
C MET A 286 -10.81 -0.29 19.47
N THR A 287 -10.67 -0.98 18.34
CA THR A 287 -11.71 -1.14 17.32
C THR A 287 -12.39 -2.50 17.42
N LEU A 288 -13.57 -2.65 16.82
CA LEU A 288 -14.27 -3.93 16.70
C LEU A 288 -15.16 -3.96 15.47
N GLU A 289 -15.42 -5.17 15.00
CA GLU A 289 -16.33 -5.47 13.90
C GLU A 289 -17.54 -6.23 14.44
N MET A 290 -18.73 -5.89 13.93
CA MET A 290 -19.93 -6.67 14.20
C MET A 290 -20.90 -6.59 13.02
N GLU A 291 -21.74 -7.58 12.88
CA GLU A 291 -22.73 -7.71 11.82
C GLU A 291 -23.75 -6.56 11.90
N HIS A 292 -24.06 -5.97 10.74
CA HIS A 292 -24.88 -4.76 10.67
C HIS A 292 -26.36 -5.11 10.86
N PRO A 293 -27.12 -4.43 11.74
CA PRO A 293 -28.55 -4.69 11.92
C PRO A 293 -29.43 -4.21 10.75
N MET A 294 -28.85 -3.50 9.78
CA MET A 294 -29.56 -3.06 8.56
C MET A 294 -29.23 -3.92 7.33
N GLU A 295 -28.58 -5.07 7.52
CA GLU A 295 -28.43 -6.03 6.42
C GLU A 295 -29.82 -6.48 5.91
N ALA A 296 -29.94 -6.61 4.60
CA ALA A 296 -31.21 -6.97 3.96
C ALA A 296 -31.51 -8.46 4.15
N GLY A 297 -32.78 -8.80 4.40
CA GLY A 297 -33.22 -10.20 4.45
C GLY A 297 -33.02 -10.91 5.80
N LEU A 298 -32.62 -10.20 6.86
CA LEU A 298 -32.47 -10.78 8.19
C LEU A 298 -33.78 -11.35 8.75
N ALA A 299 -33.68 -12.51 9.38
CA ALA A 299 -34.76 -13.05 10.20
C ALA A 299 -35.00 -12.14 11.44
N ALA A 300 -36.21 -12.17 11.99
CA ALA A 300 -36.60 -11.24 13.06
C ALA A 300 -35.80 -11.42 14.36
N ASP A 301 -35.46 -12.67 14.69
CA ASP A 301 -34.65 -13.05 15.85
C ASP A 301 -33.17 -12.64 15.67
N GLU A 302 -32.64 -12.79 14.46
CA GLU A 302 -31.30 -12.33 14.09
C GLU A 302 -31.21 -10.80 14.16
N LEU A 303 -32.15 -10.08 13.54
CA LEU A 303 -32.26 -8.63 13.63
C LEU A 303 -32.30 -8.16 15.10
N ALA A 304 -33.12 -8.80 15.93
CA ALA A 304 -33.20 -8.48 17.35
C ALA A 304 -31.87 -8.70 18.08
N THR A 305 -31.11 -9.74 17.70
CA THR A 305 -29.79 -10.04 18.26
C THR A 305 -28.76 -8.97 17.86
N ARG A 306 -28.67 -8.62 16.57
CA ARG A 306 -27.75 -7.58 16.07
C ARG A 306 -28.06 -6.21 16.68
N LEU A 307 -29.34 -5.86 16.83
CA LEU A 307 -29.75 -4.63 17.52
C LEU A 307 -29.37 -4.62 19.00
N ARG A 308 -29.52 -5.75 19.73
CA ARG A 308 -29.07 -5.84 21.13
C ARG A 308 -27.56 -5.67 21.25
N ARG A 309 -26.78 -6.26 20.34
CA ARG A 309 -25.31 -6.13 20.28
C ARG A 309 -24.89 -4.68 20.00
N ALA A 310 -25.52 -4.02 19.03
CA ALA A 310 -25.27 -2.60 18.72
C ALA A 310 -25.50 -1.71 19.94
N LYS A 311 -26.67 -1.84 20.59
CA LYS A 311 -26.99 -1.09 21.81
C LYS A 311 -26.03 -1.36 22.97
N PHE A 312 -25.51 -2.58 23.07
CA PHE A 312 -24.52 -2.91 24.10
C PHE A 312 -23.24 -2.08 23.96
N TYR A 313 -22.73 -1.91 22.74
CA TYR A 313 -21.56 -1.08 22.47
C TYR A 313 -21.85 0.41 22.55
N ASP A 314 -23.04 0.86 22.13
CA ASP A 314 -23.46 2.25 22.30
C ASP A 314 -23.45 2.69 23.77
N ARG A 315 -23.89 1.82 24.70
CA ARG A 315 -23.85 2.09 26.15
C ARG A 315 -22.44 2.10 26.76
N LEU A 316 -21.43 1.68 26.01
CA LEU A 316 -20.05 1.58 26.45
C LEU A 316 -19.14 2.62 25.79
N ASP A 317 -19.73 3.64 25.14
CA ASP A 317 -19.00 4.67 24.43
C ASP A 317 -18.10 4.12 23.31
N ALA A 318 -18.58 3.06 22.64
CA ALA A 318 -18.00 2.52 21.41
C ALA A 318 -18.94 2.80 20.22
N PRO A 319 -19.02 4.07 19.74
CA PRO A 319 -19.91 4.46 18.65
C PRO A 319 -19.56 3.78 17.33
N ASN A 320 -20.56 3.70 16.45
CA ASN A 320 -20.34 3.37 15.05
C ASN A 320 -19.46 4.42 14.37
N THR A 321 -18.40 3.96 13.70
CA THR A 321 -17.50 4.82 12.93
C THR A 321 -18.07 5.26 11.59
N ASN A 322 -19.21 4.73 11.18
CA ASN A 322 -19.92 5.02 9.93
C ASN A 322 -19.11 4.73 8.65
N ILE A 323 -18.00 4.00 8.76
CA ILE A 323 -17.31 3.47 7.58
C ILE A 323 -18.16 2.35 6.96
N LYS A 324 -18.14 2.25 5.65
CA LYS A 324 -18.78 1.17 4.90
C LYS A 324 -17.85 -0.04 4.94
N TYR A 325 -18.20 -1.02 5.76
CA TYR A 325 -17.38 -2.19 6.01
C TYR A 325 -18.14 -3.47 5.71
N ASN A 326 -17.44 -4.48 5.21
CA ASN A 326 -17.97 -5.82 5.05
C ASN A 326 -17.11 -6.78 5.87
N ILE A 327 -17.74 -7.62 6.69
CA ILE A 327 -17.08 -8.78 7.30
C ILE A 327 -16.85 -9.81 6.19
N ILE A 328 -15.69 -10.44 6.27
CA ILE A 328 -15.28 -11.51 5.37
C ILE A 328 -15.29 -12.80 6.18
N ASP A 329 -15.82 -13.86 5.59
CA ASP A 329 -15.80 -15.18 6.22
C ASP A 329 -14.43 -15.83 6.01
N PHE A 330 -13.90 -16.48 7.05
CA PHE A 330 -12.63 -17.19 6.98
C PHE A 330 -12.70 -18.44 6.10
N GLU A 331 -13.82 -19.16 6.12
CA GLU A 331 -14.08 -20.34 5.29
C GLU A 331 -14.53 -19.96 3.87
N ASP A 332 -15.23 -18.82 3.72
CA ASP A 332 -15.62 -18.26 2.42
C ASP A 332 -15.13 -16.82 2.22
N PRO A 333 -13.89 -16.63 1.70
CA PRO A 333 -13.35 -15.31 1.38
C PRO A 333 -14.13 -14.54 0.31
N SER A 334 -15.17 -15.12 -0.31
CA SER A 334 -16.08 -14.44 -1.23
C SER A 334 -17.32 -13.87 -0.52
N TYR A 335 -17.64 -14.34 0.69
CA TYR A 335 -18.74 -13.83 1.49
C TYR A 335 -18.51 -12.37 1.91
N ARG A 336 -19.56 -11.55 1.80
CA ARG A 336 -19.53 -10.12 2.13
C ARG A 336 -20.75 -9.77 2.99
N GLY A 337 -20.63 -10.01 4.29
CA GLY A 337 -21.65 -9.61 5.25
C GLY A 337 -21.54 -8.12 5.56
N MET A 338 -22.65 -7.39 5.56
CA MET A 338 -22.62 -5.97 5.93
C MET A 338 -22.21 -5.83 7.40
N ALA A 339 -21.27 -4.94 7.71
CA ALA A 339 -20.71 -4.80 9.05
C ALA A 339 -20.75 -3.36 9.59
N GLN A 340 -20.83 -3.25 10.91
CA GLN A 340 -20.52 -2.06 11.69
C GLN A 340 -19.10 -2.17 12.24
N HIS A 341 -18.28 -1.18 11.91
CA HIS A 341 -17.01 -0.98 12.57
C HIS A 341 -17.19 0.07 13.68
N ARG A 342 -16.82 -0.28 14.91
CA ARG A 342 -16.97 0.57 16.10
C ARG A 342 -15.62 0.77 16.76
N ALA A 343 -15.50 1.81 17.59
CA ALA A 343 -14.23 2.12 18.25
C ALA A 343 -14.40 2.76 19.63
N PHE A 344 -13.61 2.30 20.60
CA PHE A 344 -13.28 3.02 21.82
C PHE A 344 -12.07 3.92 21.53
N VAL A 345 -12.30 5.23 21.40
CA VAL A 345 -11.26 6.15 20.92
C VAL A 345 -10.48 6.77 22.09
N TYR A 346 -9.16 6.61 22.07
CA TYR A 346 -8.25 7.12 23.10
C TYR A 346 -7.65 8.46 22.71
N LYS A 347 -7.34 8.64 21.42
CA LYS A 347 -6.70 9.84 20.86
C LYS A 347 -7.50 10.35 19.66
N PRO A 348 -8.59 11.11 19.88
CA PRO A 348 -9.50 11.48 18.80
C PRO A 348 -8.87 12.29 17.67
N GLN A 349 -7.83 13.07 17.97
CA GLN A 349 -7.12 13.88 16.98
C GLN A 349 -6.19 13.04 16.08
N GLU A 350 -5.86 11.82 16.49
CA GLU A 350 -4.96 10.90 15.77
C GLU A 350 -5.71 9.74 15.12
N PHE A 351 -6.92 9.43 15.60
CA PHE A 351 -7.70 8.30 15.11
C PHE A 351 -8.31 8.57 13.72
N ASN A 352 -8.07 7.63 12.81
CA ASN A 352 -8.70 7.59 11.49
C ASN A 352 -9.31 6.20 11.29
N ALA A 353 -10.64 6.11 11.39
CA ALA A 353 -11.36 4.85 11.32
C ALA A 353 -11.15 4.09 10.00
N VAL A 354 -11.08 4.81 8.87
CA VAL A 354 -10.84 4.19 7.56
C VAL A 354 -9.45 3.59 7.49
N LYS A 355 -8.43 4.29 8.01
CA LYS A 355 -7.06 3.78 8.06
C LYS A 355 -6.93 2.57 9.00
N ALA A 356 -7.57 2.59 10.16
CA ALA A 356 -7.59 1.45 11.08
C ALA A 356 -8.22 0.22 10.42
N ALA A 357 -9.42 0.35 9.86
CA ALA A 357 -10.10 -0.73 9.15
C ALA A 357 -9.31 -1.21 7.91
N HIS A 358 -8.68 -0.31 7.15
CA HIS A 358 -7.80 -0.70 6.04
C HIS A 358 -6.60 -1.54 6.51
N THR A 359 -5.99 -1.16 7.64
CA THR A 359 -4.86 -1.89 8.23
C THR A 359 -5.28 -3.30 8.62
N PHE A 360 -6.46 -3.43 9.23
CA PHE A 360 -7.08 -4.71 9.57
C PHE A 360 -7.29 -5.61 8.33
N MET A 361 -7.77 -5.03 7.22
CA MET A 361 -7.97 -5.78 5.97
C MET A 361 -6.66 -6.24 5.31
N THR A 362 -5.58 -5.44 5.36
CA THR A 362 -4.45 -5.60 4.42
C THR A 362 -3.07 -5.90 5.00
N ASP A 363 -2.74 -5.37 6.18
CA ASP A 363 -1.35 -5.32 6.62
C ASP A 363 -1.06 -6.29 7.78
N GLU A 364 -1.96 -6.44 8.77
CA GLU A 364 -1.62 -7.05 10.07
C GLU A 364 -2.58 -8.17 10.53
N GLY A 365 -2.72 -9.23 9.73
CA GLY A 365 -3.25 -10.52 10.21
C GLY A 365 -4.78 -10.67 10.31
N GLY A 366 -5.57 -9.63 10.04
CA GLY A 366 -7.05 -9.74 10.05
C GLY A 366 -7.56 -10.65 8.93
N TYR A 367 -7.60 -10.14 7.69
CA TYR A 367 -8.02 -10.92 6.51
C TYR A 367 -6.89 -11.23 5.54
N GLN A 368 -5.69 -10.68 5.77
CA GLN A 368 -4.49 -10.85 4.92
C GLN A 368 -4.75 -10.54 3.44
N LEU A 369 -5.66 -9.61 3.13
CA LEU A 369 -5.98 -9.26 1.77
C LEU A 369 -4.87 -8.42 1.13
N GLY A 370 -4.57 -8.72 -0.13
CA GLY A 370 -3.71 -7.88 -0.93
C GLY A 370 -4.32 -6.50 -1.16
N LYS A 371 -3.48 -5.46 -1.22
CA LYS A 371 -3.89 -4.07 -1.54
C LYS A 371 -4.66 -3.92 -2.86
N LEU A 372 -4.63 -4.94 -3.72
CA LEU A 372 -5.28 -4.97 -5.03
C LEU A 372 -6.47 -5.92 -5.09
N ASP A 373 -6.82 -6.58 -4.00
CA ASP A 373 -7.95 -7.50 -3.95
C ASP A 373 -9.25 -6.73 -4.14
N VAL A 374 -10.25 -7.42 -4.67
CA VAL A 374 -11.56 -6.81 -5.00
C VAL A 374 -12.19 -6.21 -3.74
N ALA A 375 -12.14 -6.93 -2.61
CA ALA A 375 -12.68 -6.46 -1.33
C ALA A 375 -11.98 -5.18 -0.85
N THR A 376 -10.65 -5.13 -0.89
CA THR A 376 -9.89 -3.93 -0.50
C THR A 376 -10.20 -2.75 -1.41
N LYS A 377 -10.31 -2.96 -2.73
CA LYS A 377 -10.69 -1.91 -3.68
C LYS A 377 -12.09 -1.38 -3.44
N GLU A 378 -13.05 -2.27 -3.19
CA GLU A 378 -14.44 -1.90 -2.88
C GLU A 378 -14.51 -1.11 -1.58
N PHE A 379 -13.85 -1.58 -0.51
CA PHE A 379 -13.71 -0.84 0.74
C PHE A 379 -13.14 0.56 0.48
N ASN A 380 -12.07 0.63 -0.32
CA ASN A 380 -11.40 1.89 -0.61
C ASN A 380 -12.28 2.87 -1.39
N LEU A 381 -12.99 2.38 -2.40
CA LEU A 381 -13.92 3.20 -3.19
C LEU A 381 -15.09 3.70 -2.32
N ASN A 382 -15.65 2.81 -1.50
CA ASN A 382 -16.84 3.10 -0.69
C ASN A 382 -16.58 4.12 0.42
N ASN A 383 -15.33 4.20 0.90
CA ASN A 383 -14.90 5.07 1.99
C ASN A 383 -13.99 6.22 1.54
N GLY A 384 -13.84 6.45 0.23
CA GLY A 384 -12.94 7.49 -0.28
C GLY A 384 -11.47 7.29 0.11
N TYR A 385 -11.07 6.06 0.46
CA TYR A 385 -9.70 5.68 0.78
C TYR A 385 -8.84 5.46 -0.47
N TRP A 386 -9.46 5.25 -1.64
CA TRP A 386 -8.81 5.41 -2.93
C TRP A 386 -9.78 6.07 -3.88
N GLU A 387 -9.59 7.36 -4.15
CA GLU A 387 -10.06 7.91 -5.42
C GLU A 387 -8.97 7.61 -6.46
N PRO A 388 -9.22 6.78 -7.49
CA PRO A 388 -8.41 6.92 -8.68
C PRO A 388 -8.49 8.38 -9.11
N LEU A 389 -7.33 9.01 -9.39
CA LEU A 389 -7.29 10.34 -10.00
C LEU A 389 -8.39 10.41 -11.06
N PRO A 390 -9.23 11.46 -11.07
CA PRO A 390 -10.34 11.56 -12.00
C PRO A 390 -9.79 11.64 -13.43
N PHE A 391 -9.54 10.49 -14.04
CA PHE A 391 -9.06 10.37 -15.42
C PHE A 391 -10.17 10.64 -16.43
N ARG A 392 -11.37 11.02 -15.99
CA ARG A 392 -12.50 11.35 -16.88
C ARG A 392 -12.21 12.50 -17.86
N ASN A 393 -11.13 13.26 -17.69
CA ASN A 393 -10.76 14.38 -18.59
C ASN A 393 -9.38 14.29 -19.25
N LEU A 394 -8.74 13.11 -19.35
CA LEU A 394 -7.52 13.01 -20.19
C LEU A 394 -7.81 13.14 -21.69
N SER A 395 -9.05 12.92 -22.13
CA SER A 395 -9.49 13.19 -23.51
C SER A 395 -9.41 14.68 -23.89
N ALA A 396 -9.27 15.60 -22.93
CA ALA A 396 -9.16 17.03 -23.19
C ALA A 396 -7.71 17.52 -23.38
N VAL A 397 -6.70 16.74 -22.97
CA VAL A 397 -5.29 17.17 -23.02
C VAL A 397 -4.55 16.61 -24.26
N THR A 398 -5.09 15.56 -24.88
CA THR A 398 -4.48 14.93 -26.07
C THR A 398 -4.79 15.58 -27.44
N PRO A 399 -5.88 16.35 -27.68
CA PRO A 399 -6.16 16.85 -29.04
C PRO A 399 -5.31 18.06 -29.48
N ALA A 400 -4.74 18.83 -28.55
CA ALA A 400 -4.08 20.09 -28.91
C ALA A 400 -2.74 19.88 -29.65
N TYR A 401 -2.02 18.79 -29.38
CA TYR A 401 -0.74 18.50 -30.04
C TYR A 401 -0.85 17.54 -31.23
N VAL A 402 -1.84 16.64 -31.22
CA VAL A 402 -2.02 15.66 -32.32
C VAL A 402 -2.65 16.33 -33.56
N SER A 403 -3.47 17.37 -33.39
CA SER A 403 -4.11 18.04 -34.54
C SER A 403 -3.15 18.89 -35.39
N GLN A 404 -2.08 19.45 -34.80
CA GLN A 404 -1.04 20.16 -35.57
C GLN A 404 -0.18 19.23 -36.43
N PHE A 405 -0.05 17.96 -36.06
CA PHE A 405 0.78 17.00 -36.78
C PHE A 405 0.12 16.46 -38.07
N PHE A 406 -1.21 16.51 -38.15
CA PHE A 406 -1.97 16.04 -39.31
C PHE A 406 -2.43 17.15 -40.28
N GLN A 407 -2.19 18.43 -39.96
CA GLN A 407 -2.50 19.54 -40.88
C GLN A 407 -1.31 19.98 -41.75
N GLN A 408 -0.14 19.36 -41.64
CA GLN A 408 1.04 19.66 -42.46
C GLN A 408 1.58 18.43 -43.22
N ARG A 409 0.70 17.52 -43.65
CA ARG A 409 1.02 16.50 -44.67
C ARG A 409 0.09 16.61 -45.86
#